data_AF-A0A9E4UPS3-F1
#
_entry.id   AF-A0A9E4UPS3-F1
#
_cell.length_a   1.000
_cell.length_b   1.000
_cell.length_c   1.000
_cell.angle_alpha   90.00
_cell.angle_beta   90.00
_cell.angle_gamma   90.00
#
_symmetry.space_group_name_H-M   'P 1'
#
loop_
_entity.id
_entity.type
_entity.pdbx_description
1 polymer ?
#
loop_
_entity_poly.entity_id
_entity_poly.type
_entity_poly.pdbx_seq_one_letter_code
_entity_poly.pdbx_strand_id
1 'polypeptide(L)' 'MTLAQGRRAVQAGAGSLSEFLDPAATPVSSDTSFEEIIPLSMASDLPIPVVNSEGTLVGEVHRSALATALGSSS' A
#
# COMPACT_ATOMS: atom_id res chain seq x y z
N MET A 1 -9.30 3.88 0.02
CA MET A 1 -10.24 4.88 0.57
C MET A 1 -11.18 5.37 -0.54
N THR A 2 -12.45 5.61 -0.23
CA THR A 2 -13.43 6.18 -1.19
C THR A 2 -13.78 7.63 -0.86
N LEU A 3 -14.20 8.41 -1.86
CA LEU A 3 -14.65 9.80 -1.67
C LEU A 3 -15.84 9.91 -0.70
N ALA A 4 -16.70 8.88 -0.66
CA ALA A 4 -17.85 8.84 0.27
C ALA A 4 -17.41 8.71 1.74
N GLN A 5 -16.36 7.93 2.02
CA GLN A 5 -15.77 7.82 3.37
C GLN A 5 -15.14 9.15 3.79
N GLY A 6 -14.38 9.80 2.90
CA GLY A 6 -13.79 11.11 3.16
C GLY A 6 -14.84 12.21 3.43
N ARG A 7 -15.96 12.21 2.70
CA ARG A 7 -17.05 13.17 2.95
C ARG A 7 -17.67 13.00 4.35
N ARG A 8 -17.88 11.76 4.79
CA ARG A 8 -18.40 11.48 6.14
C ARG A 8 -17.42 11.92 7.22
N ALA A 9 -16.12 11.74 7.00
CA ALA A 9 -15.06 12.23 7.89
C ALA A 9 -15.20 13.73 8.19
N VAL A 10 -15.26 14.53 7.13
CA VAL A 10 -15.36 15.98 7.21
C VAL A 10 -16.67 16.40 7.89
N GLN A 11 -17.78 15.73 7.58
CA GLN A 11 -19.07 15.98 8.22
C GLN A 11 -19.08 15.61 9.71
N ALA A 12 -18.28 14.63 10.12
CA ALA A 12 -18.11 14.22 11.51
C ALA A 12 -17.11 15.09 12.29
N GLY A 13 -16.54 16.13 11.66
CA GLY A 13 -15.61 17.06 12.30
C GLY A 13 -14.15 16.61 12.31
N ALA A 14 -13.77 15.63 11.48
CA ALA A 14 -12.36 15.25 11.34
C ALA A 14 -11.54 16.46 10.86
N GLY A 15 -10.58 16.89 11.68
CA GLY A 15 -9.76 18.07 11.42
C GLY A 15 -8.49 17.77 10.63
N SER A 16 -8.12 16.49 10.54
CA SER A 16 -6.89 16.04 9.90
C SER A 16 -7.08 14.76 9.09
N LEU A 17 -6.33 14.63 7.99
CA LEU A 17 -6.32 13.39 7.20
C LEU A 17 -5.77 12.20 8.00
N SER A 18 -4.88 12.44 8.96
CA SER A 18 -4.30 11.43 9.85
C SER A 18 -5.33 10.64 10.65
N GLU A 19 -6.49 11.22 10.95
CA GLU A 19 -7.60 10.53 11.64
C GLU A 19 -8.32 9.51 10.74
N PHE A 20 -7.99 9.50 9.44
CA PHE A 20 -8.63 8.68 8.41
C PHE A 20 -7.65 7.81 7.61
N LEU A 21 -6.34 7.94 7.84
CA LEU A 21 -5.34 7.08 7.23
C LEU A 21 -5.37 5.72 7.92
N ASP A 22 -5.52 4.66 7.13
CA ASP A 22 -5.36 3.29 7.59
C ASP A 22 -3.90 2.87 7.39
N PRO A 23 -3.12 2.63 8.46
CA PRO A 23 -1.68 2.32 8.36
C PRO A 23 -1.39 0.88 7.91
N ALA A 24 -2.34 0.21 7.25
CA ALA A 24 -2.36 -1.25 7.14
C ALA A 24 -1.26 -1.89 6.27
N ALA A 25 -0.56 -1.14 5.41
CA ALA A 25 0.46 -1.71 4.54
C ALA A 25 1.87 -1.47 5.10
N THR A 26 2.53 -2.56 5.52
CA THR A 26 3.94 -2.53 5.93
C THR A 26 4.81 -2.11 4.74
N PRO A 27 5.56 -1.00 4.83
CA PRO A 27 6.45 -0.59 3.75
C PRO A 27 7.63 -1.55 3.60
N VAL A 28 8.14 -1.71 2.38
CA VAL A 28 9.26 -2.59 2.04
C VAL A 28 10.38 -1.82 1.32
N SER A 29 11.57 -2.41 1.21
CA SER A 29 12.67 -1.85 0.42
C SER A 29 12.54 -2.25 -1.05
N SER A 30 13.18 -1.51 -1.96
CA SER A 30 13.33 -1.92 -3.36
C SER A 30 14.11 -3.22 -3.53
N ASP A 31 14.90 -3.60 -2.51
CA ASP A 31 15.70 -4.83 -2.49
C ASP A 31 14.93 -6.02 -1.89
N THR A 32 13.68 -5.81 -1.43
CA THR A 32 12.86 -6.90 -0.86
C THR A 32 12.57 -7.96 -1.93
N SER A 33 12.76 -9.22 -1.55
CA SER A 33 12.63 -10.35 -2.46
C SER A 33 11.16 -10.60 -2.86
N PHE A 34 10.95 -11.23 -4.02
CA PHE A 34 9.61 -11.65 -4.45
C PHE A 34 8.96 -12.62 -3.46
N GLU A 35 9.75 -13.53 -2.87
CA GLU A 35 9.26 -14.50 -1.88
C GLU A 35 8.69 -13.82 -0.63
N GLU A 36 9.29 -12.71 -0.21
CA GLU A 36 8.82 -11.91 0.92
C GLU A 36 7.65 -11.00 0.55
N ILE A 37 7.63 -10.42 -0.65
CA ILE A 37 6.60 -9.44 -1.04
C ILE A 37 5.25 -10.10 -1.37
N ILE A 38 5.26 -11.35 -1.86
CA ILE A 38 4.05 -12.10 -2.21
C ILE A 38 3.09 -12.24 -1.01
N PRO A 39 3.48 -12.80 0.15
CA PRO A 39 2.57 -12.94 1.28
C PRO A 39 2.08 -11.58 1.79
N LEU A 40 2.93 -10.55 1.80
CA LEU A 40 2.52 -9.19 2.17
C LEU A 40 1.43 -8.65 1.25
N SER A 41 1.54 -8.93 -0.06
CA SER A 41 0.56 -8.45 -1.05
C SER A 41 -0.79 -9.15 -0.92
N MET A 42 -0.82 -10.36 -0.37
CA MET A 42 -2.06 -11.10 -0.11
C MET A 42 -2.73 -10.67 1.20
N ALA A 43 -1.97 -10.15 2.16
CA ALA A 43 -2.48 -9.76 3.47
C ALA A 43 -3.31 -8.47 3.45
N SER A 44 -3.14 -7.62 2.44
CA SER A 44 -3.86 -6.34 2.30
C SER A 44 -4.22 -6.08 0.85
N ASP A 45 -5.42 -5.53 0.62
CA ASP A 45 -5.88 -5.06 -0.69
C ASP A 45 -5.27 -3.71 -1.09
N LEU A 46 -4.50 -3.08 -0.20
CA LEU A 46 -3.79 -1.84 -0.48
C LEU A 46 -2.46 -2.13 -1.19
N PRO A 47 -2.00 -1.20 -2.07
CA PRO A 47 -0.64 -1.27 -2.60
C PRO A 47 0.40 -1.27 -1.47
N ILE A 48 1.45 -2.07 -1.64
CA ILE A 48 2.57 -2.09 -0.68
C ILE A 48 3.47 -0.89 -1.00
N PRO A 49 3.73 0.01 -0.03
CA PRO A 49 4.66 1.11 -0.22
C PRO A 49 6.09 0.60 -0.33
N VAL A 50 6.85 1.11 -1.30
CA VAL A 50 8.30 0.89 -1.43
C VAL A 50 9.01 2.13 -0.95
N VAL A 51 9.89 1.99 0.05
CA VAL A 51 10.64 3.08 0.67
C VAL A 51 12.14 2.90 0.49
N ASN A 52 12.88 4.01 0.48
CA ASN A 52 14.35 3.98 0.52
C ASN A 52 14.88 3.85 1.96
N SER A 53 16.22 3.86 2.13
CA SER A 53 16.88 3.75 3.44
C SER A 53 16.55 4.89 4.42
N GLU A 54 16.07 6.02 3.93
CA GLU A 54 15.64 7.16 4.75
C GLU A 54 14.14 7.07 5.10
N GLY A 55 13.45 6.01 4.69
CA GLY A 55 12.01 5.85 4.87
C GLY A 55 11.17 6.70 3.90
N THR A 56 11.78 7.30 2.89
CA THR A 56 11.08 8.08 1.88
C THR A 56 10.39 7.15 0.90
N LEU A 57 9.10 7.39 0.61
CA LEU A 57 8.34 6.67 -0.40
C LEU A 57 8.95 6.89 -1.79
N VAL A 58 9.36 5.80 -2.43
CA VAL A 58 9.94 5.81 -3.79
C VAL A 58 9.07 5.08 -4.81
N GLY A 59 8.04 4.35 -4.38
CA GLY A 59 7.09 3.69 -5.26
C GLY A 59 6.04 2.88 -4.52
N GLU A 60 5.26 2.11 -5.28
CA GLU A 60 4.25 1.21 -4.75
C GLU A 60 4.16 -0.08 -5.58
N VAL A 61 3.88 -1.20 -4.92
CA VAL A 61 3.64 -2.49 -5.58
C VAL A 61 2.18 -2.87 -5.44
N HIS A 62 1.51 -2.96 -6.59
CA HIS A 62 0.14 -3.43 -6.68
C HIS A 62 0.10 -4.95 -6.80
N ARG A 63 -0.85 -5.59 -6.09
CA ARG A 63 -1.07 -7.05 -6.18
C ARG A 63 -1.25 -7.53 -7.62
N SER A 64 -1.98 -6.78 -8.43
CA SER A 64 -2.21 -7.09 -9.84
C SER A 64 -0.93 -7.06 -10.67
N ALA A 65 -0.09 -6.03 -10.47
CA ALA A 65 1.20 -5.92 -11.15
C ALA A 65 2.14 -7.07 -10.77
N LEU A 66 2.16 -7.44 -9.50
CA LEU A 66 2.91 -8.61 -9.01
C LEU A 66 2.42 -9.91 -9.66
N ALA A 67 1.11 -10.13 -9.72
CA ALA A 67 0.51 -11.29 -10.38
C ALA A 67 0.85 -11.35 -11.88
N THR A 68 0.84 -10.21 -12.58
CA THR A 68 1.26 -10.14 -13.99
C THR A 68 2.73 -10.50 -14.16
N ALA A 69 3.62 -10.00 -13.29
CA ALA A 69 5.04 -10.33 -13.36
C ALA A 69 5.29 -11.84 -13.15
N LEU A 70 4.63 -12.44 -12.15
CA LEU A 70 4.72 -13.87 -11.89
C LEU A 70 4.15 -14.73 -13.02
N GLY A 71 3.01 -14.33 -13.59
CA GLY A 71 2.40 -15.03 -14.73
C GLY A 71 3.16 -14.89 -16.04
N SER A 72 3.96 -13.83 -16.20
CA SER A 72 4.82 -13.62 -17.39
C SER A 72 6.14 -14.41 -17.33
N SER A 73 6.37 -15.13 -16.23
CA SER A 73 7.56 -15.96 -15.99
C SER A 73 7.32 -17.44 -16.36
N SER A 74 6.18 -17.76 -16.99
CA SER A 74 5.74 -19.12 -17.36
C SER A 74 5.74 -19.34 -18.86
#